data_AF-A0A0H2XRK6-F1
#
_entry.id   AF-A0A0H2XRK6-F1
#
_cell.length_a   1.000
_cell.length_b   1.000
_cell.length_c   1.000
_cell.angle_alpha   90.00
_cell.angle_beta   90.00
_cell.angle_gamma   90.00
#
_symmetry.space_group_name_H-M   'P 1'
#
loop_
_entity.id
_entity.type
_entity.pdbx_description
1 polymer ?
#
loop_
_entity_poly.entity_id
_entity_poly.type
_entity_poly.pdbx_seq_one_letter_code
_entity_poly.pdbx_strand_id
1 'polypeptide(L)' 'MTRNPPERRTPEQIRAGNKRLGLTLLVIAAVFFVGVVIKQWWLSTH' A
#
# COMPACT_ATOMS: atom_id res chain seq x y z
N MET A 1 -38.04 15.57 -4.44
CA MET A 1 -36.94 14.57 -4.49
C MET A 1 -36.36 14.45 -3.08
N THR A 2 -36.63 13.35 -2.39
CA THR A 2 -35.98 13.06 -1.10
C THR A 2 -34.64 12.40 -1.44
N ARG A 3 -33.53 13.13 -1.25
CA ARG A 3 -32.19 12.59 -1.46
C ARG A 3 -31.75 11.97 -0.14
N ASN A 4 -31.48 10.67 -0.13
CA ASN A 4 -30.88 10.04 1.05
C ASN A 4 -29.54 10.72 1.36
N PRO A 5 -29.21 10.97 2.64
CA PRO A 5 -27.90 11.49 3.00
C PRO A 5 -26.80 10.56 2.44
N PRO A 6 -25.69 11.09 1.92
CA PRO A 6 -24.58 10.26 1.49
C PRO A 6 -24.12 9.37 2.64
N GLU A 7 -24.02 8.06 2.37
CA GLU A 7 -23.63 7.08 3.38
C GLU A 7 -22.22 7.38 3.88
N ARG A 8 -22.14 7.77 5.15
CA ARG A 8 -20.87 8.11 5.78
C ARG A 8 -20.16 6.82 6.16
N ARG A 9 -18.99 6.56 5.56
CA ARG A 9 -18.12 5.47 6.00
C ARG A 9 -17.83 5.58 7.49
N THR A 10 -17.96 4.47 8.21
CA THR A 10 -17.65 4.44 9.63
C THR A 10 -16.14 4.58 9.85
N PRO A 11 -15.70 5.12 11.01
CA PRO A 11 -14.27 5.21 11.33
C PRO A 11 -13.53 3.85 11.22
N GLU A 12 -14.23 2.76 11.51
CA GLU A 12 -13.71 1.39 11.41
C GLU A 12 -13.50 0.95 9.96
N GLN A 13 -14.47 1.24 9.08
CA GLN A 13 -14.35 0.97 7.65
C GLN A 13 -13.19 1.75 7.02
N ILE A 14 -12.98 3.00 7.44
CA ILE A 14 -11.85 3.83 7.00
C ILE A 14 -10.53 3.22 7.48
N ARG A 15 -10.45 2.82 8.75
CA ARG A 15 -9.24 2.20 9.31
C ARG A 15 -8.88 0.87 8.63
N ALA A 16 -9.88 0.03 8.38
CA ALA A 16 -9.68 -1.23 7.66
C ALA A 16 -9.20 -0.99 6.22
N GLY A 17 -9.78 -0.01 5.52
CA GLY A 17 -9.35 0.42 4.19
C GLY A 17 -7.91 0.92 4.18
N ASN A 18 -7.57 1.84 5.08
CA ASN A 18 -6.21 2.40 5.19
C ASN A 18 -5.17 1.34 5.56
N LYS A 19 -5.51 0.38 6.42
CA LYS A 19 -4.62 -0.73 6.78
C LYS A 19 -4.29 -1.61 5.58
N ARG A 20 -5.28 -1.93 4.74
CA ARG A 20 -5.07 -2.68 3.50
C ARG A 20 -4.19 -1.91 2.51
N LEU A 21 -4.50 -0.63 2.29
CA LEU A 21 -3.71 0.22 1.41
C LEU A 21 -2.26 0.35 1.88
N GLY A 22 -2.06 0.59 3.17
CA GLY A 22 -0.73 0.67 3.77
C GLY A 22 0.07 -0.62 3.63
N LEU A 23 -0.56 -1.78 3.83
CA LEU A 23 0.10 -3.08 3.65
C LEU A 23 0.48 -3.32 2.18
N THR A 24 -0.40 -2.98 1.23
CA THR A 24 -0.08 -3.10 -0.20
C THR A 24 1.09 -2.22 -0.59
N LEU A 25 1.11 -0.96 -0.15
CA LEU A 25 2.21 -0.03 -0.38
C LEU A 25 3.53 -0.54 0.22
N LEU A 26 3.49 -1.13 1.42
CA LEU A 26 4.65 -1.73 2.07
C LEU A 26 5.23 -2.87 1.24
N VAL A 27 4.38 -3.78 0.73
CA VAL A 27 4.82 -4.90 -0.10
C VAL A 27 5.46 -4.42 -1.40
N ILE A 28 4.87 -3.43 -2.06
CA ILE A 28 5.43 -2.84 -3.29
C ILE A 28 6.82 -2.24 -3.00
N ALA A 29 6.95 -1.46 -1.92
CA ALA A 29 8.22 -0.89 -1.52
C ALA A 29 9.27 -1.97 -1.25
N ALA A 30 8.91 -3.02 -0.49
CA ALA A 30 9.82 -4.12 -0.18
C ALA A 30 10.34 -4.81 -1.45
N VAL A 31 9.47 -5.15 -2.41
CA VAL A 31 9.87 -5.76 -3.68
C VAL A 31 10.81 -4.85 -4.47
N PHE A 32 10.51 -3.55 -4.52
CA PHE A 32 11.37 -2.57 -5.20
C PHE A 32 12.77 -2.53 -4.57
N PHE A 33 12.86 -2.42 -3.24
CA PHE A 33 14.14 -2.41 -2.53
C PHE A 33 14.92 -3.72 -2.71
N VAL A 34 14.26 -4.88 -2.67
CA VAL A 34 14.91 -6.17 -2.94
C VAL A 34 15.53 -6.19 -4.34
N GLY A 35 14.82 -5.69 -5.36
CA GLY A 35 15.35 -5.58 -6.72
C GLY A 35 16.58 -4.68 -6.81
N VAL A 36 16.57 -3.55 -6.10
CA VAL A 36 17.73 -2.64 -6.01
C VAL A 36 18.92 -3.33 -5.35
N VAL A 37 18.70 -4.02 -4.23
CA VAL A 37 19.75 -4.75 -3.49
C VAL A 37 20.37 -5.83 -4.37
N ILE A 38 19.57 -6.63 -5.06
CA ILE A 38 20.04 -7.67 -5.98
C ILE A 38 20.87 -7.05 -7.11
N LYS A 39 20.38 -5.97 -7.73
CA LYS A 39 21.09 -5.28 -8.82
C LYS A 39 22.43 -4.72 -8.33
N GLN A 40 22.45 -4.09 -7.17
CA GLN A 40 23.66 -3.53 -6.59
C GLN A 40 24.66 -4.63 -6.23
N TRP A 41 24.20 -5.76 -5.67
CA TRP A 41 25.05 -6.89 -5.36
C TRP A 41 25.67 -7.51 -6.62
N TRP A 42 24.88 -7.66 -7.70
CA TRP A 42 25.37 -8.13 -8.99
C TRP A 42 26.48 -7.23 -9.55
N LEU A 43 26.23 -5.91 -9.61
CA LEU A 43 27.21 -4.92 -10.09
C LEU A 43 28.45 -4.79 -9.18
N SER A 44 28.34 -5.17 -7.91
CA SER A 44 29.48 -5.14 -6.99
C SER A 44 30.34 -6.41 -7.08
N THR A 45 29.79 -7.50 -7.64
CA THR A 45 30.42 -8.83 -7.63
C THR A 45 30.91 -9.25 -9.04
N HIS A 46 30.45 -8.59 -10.09
CA HIS A 46 30.89 -8.78 -11.48
C HIS A 46 31.36 -7.44 -12.06
#